data_AF-A0A7C7GMP6-F1
#
_entry.id   AF-A0A7C7GMP6-F1
#
_cell.length_a   1.000
_cell.length_b   1.000
_cell.length_c   1.000
_cell.angle_alpha   90.00
_cell.angle_beta   90.00
_cell.angle_gamma   90.00
#
_symmetry.space_group_name_H-M   'P 1'
#
loop_
_entity.id
_entity.type
_entity.pdbx_description
1 polymer ?
#
loop_
_entity_poly.entity_id
_entity_poly.type
_entity_poly.pdbx_seq_one_letter_code
_entity_poly.pdbx_strand_id
1 'polypeptide(L)'
;MSKLNMPAIIPVAGMNTEFGMEWDASMIPVGPNYTALEATVYECLHAGCTSIWIIANDDVAPLIRHRLGEIATDIDSIQRGHFATYGATKHIEVPIYYVPILPKHRDKIDNYAWSAIYGCNVAYWIMKKFSKLVTPDRYYISFPMGMMDP
;
A
#
# COMPACT_ATOMS: atom_id res chain seq x y z
N MET A 1 -16.97 17.37 9.88
CA MET A 1 -16.62 16.89 8.51
C MET A 1 -16.55 15.37 8.57
N SER A 2 -17.23 14.65 7.67
CA SER A 2 -17.02 13.20 7.51
C SER A 2 -15.56 12.94 7.14
N LYS A 3 -14.92 11.95 7.75
CA LYS A 3 -13.55 11.55 7.42
C LYS A 3 -13.51 11.16 5.94
N LEU A 4 -12.66 11.83 5.16
CA LEU A 4 -12.44 11.50 3.76
C LEU A 4 -11.85 10.09 3.66
N ASN A 5 -12.43 9.27 2.79
CA ASN A 5 -11.97 7.92 2.57
C ASN A 5 -10.96 7.89 1.42
N MET A 6 -9.70 7.71 1.78
CA MET A 6 -8.57 7.82 0.87
C MET A 6 -7.73 6.54 0.92
N PRO A 7 -8.04 5.54 0.09
CA PRO A 7 -7.16 4.39 -0.10
C PRO A 7 -5.84 4.80 -0.75
N ALA A 8 -4.75 4.24 -0.23
CA ALA A 8 -3.44 4.26 -0.86
C ALA A 8 -3.33 3.13 -1.88
N ILE A 9 -2.73 3.42 -3.02
CA ILE A 9 -2.45 2.48 -4.10
C ILE A 9 -0.93 2.43 -4.28
N ILE A 10 -0.35 1.25 -4.06
CA ILE A 10 1.08 1.00 -4.18
C ILE A 10 1.29 0.03 -5.34
N PRO A 11 1.73 0.51 -6.51
CA PRO A 11 2.04 -0.36 -7.62
C PRO A 11 3.37 -1.07 -7.37
N VAL A 12 3.37 -2.39 -7.53
CA VAL A 12 4.58 -3.24 -7.53
C VAL A 12 4.68 -3.98 -8.86
N ALA A 13 3.58 -4.55 -9.33
CA ALA A 13 3.52 -5.23 -10.62
C ALA A 13 3.75 -4.28 -11.80
N GLY A 14 4.33 -4.81 -12.89
CA GLY A 14 4.65 -4.05 -14.10
C GLY A 14 5.86 -3.11 -13.96
N MET A 15 6.63 -3.27 -12.88
CA MET A 15 7.87 -2.53 -12.66
C MET A 15 9.02 -3.24 -13.37
N ASN A 16 9.56 -2.62 -14.42
CA ASN A 16 10.74 -3.12 -15.11
C ASN A 16 11.97 -2.43 -14.52
N THR A 17 12.82 -3.18 -13.82
CA THR A 17 14.05 -2.66 -13.24
C THR A 17 15.24 -3.53 -13.62
N GLU A 18 16.40 -2.91 -13.75
CA GLU A 18 17.63 -3.58 -14.18
C GLU A 18 18.54 -3.97 -12.99
N PHE A 19 18.00 -4.00 -11.77
CA PHE A 19 18.79 -4.27 -10.56
C PHE A 19 19.36 -5.70 -10.50
N GLY A 20 18.75 -6.65 -11.22
CA GLY A 20 19.25 -8.02 -11.34
C GLY A 20 19.23 -8.84 -10.05
N MET A 21 18.42 -8.44 -9.07
CA MET A 21 18.26 -9.14 -7.80
C MET A 21 17.27 -10.30 -7.94
N GLU A 22 17.37 -11.30 -7.07
CA GLU A 22 16.46 -12.46 -7.05
C GLU A 22 15.05 -12.11 -6.55
N TRP A 23 14.92 -11.01 -5.79
CA TRP A 23 13.66 -10.49 -5.29
C TRP A 23 13.19 -9.27 -6.09
N ASP A 24 11.89 -8.98 -5.99
CA ASP A 24 11.29 -7.82 -6.64
C ASP A 24 11.91 -6.51 -6.16
N ALA A 25 12.11 -5.57 -7.08
CA ALA A 25 12.80 -4.31 -6.79
C ALA A 25 12.12 -3.48 -5.69
N SER A 26 10.80 -3.60 -5.48
CA SER A 26 10.12 -2.94 -4.35
C SER A 26 10.73 -3.31 -2.98
N MET A 27 11.41 -4.44 -2.89
CA MET A 27 12.04 -4.95 -1.66
C MET A 27 13.51 -4.54 -1.52
N ILE A 28 14.01 -3.63 -2.35
CA ILE A 28 15.38 -3.10 -2.23
C ILE A 28 15.57 -2.49 -0.84
N PRO A 29 16.67 -2.81 -0.15
CA PRO A 29 16.98 -2.22 1.14
C PRO A 29 17.36 -0.74 0.96
N VAL A 30 16.68 0.13 1.69
CA VAL A 30 16.96 1.56 1.76
C VAL A 30 17.56 1.96 3.11
N GLY A 31 17.46 1.08 4.10
CA GLY A 31 18.10 1.20 5.40
C GLY A 31 18.23 -0.14 6.11
N PRO A 32 18.78 -0.16 7.34
CA PRO A 32 18.89 -1.37 8.14
C PRO A 32 17.52 -1.99 8.40
N ASN A 33 17.28 -3.19 7.89
CA ASN A 33 15.99 -3.88 7.96
C ASN A 33 14.80 -3.06 7.43
N TYR A 34 15.03 -2.15 6.49
CA TYR A 34 14.00 -1.26 5.94
C TYR A 34 14.06 -1.27 4.41
N THR A 35 12.97 -1.68 3.77
CA THR A 35 12.86 -1.77 2.31
C THR A 35 12.14 -0.57 1.72
N ALA A 36 12.34 -0.33 0.42
CA ALA A 36 11.65 0.73 -0.31
C ALA A 36 10.12 0.62 -0.18
N LEU A 37 9.58 -0.60 -0.22
CA LEU A 37 8.16 -0.84 -0.01
C LEU A 37 7.68 -0.48 1.40
N GLU A 38 8.46 -0.80 2.43
CA GLU A 38 8.16 -0.40 3.81
C GLU A 38 8.15 1.12 3.96
N ALA A 39 9.04 1.81 3.26
CA ALA A 39 9.06 3.27 3.22
C ALA A 39 7.82 3.88 2.56
N THR A 40 7.38 3.31 1.43
CA THR A 40 6.13 3.71 0.78
C THR A 40 4.91 3.44 1.67
N VAL A 41 4.88 2.33 2.39
CA VAL A 41 3.82 2.06 3.37
C VAL A 41 3.82 3.13 4.47
N TYR A 42 4.99 3.45 5.02
CA TYR A 42 5.12 4.49 6.05
C TYR A 42 4.67 5.87 5.56
N GLU A 43 5.04 6.26 4.35
CA GLU A 43 4.55 7.47 3.68
C GLU A 43 3.02 7.48 3.58
N CYS A 44 2.41 6.37 3.17
CA CYS A 44 0.96 6.25 3.05
C CYS A 44 0.25 6.39 4.41
N LEU A 45 0.86 5.87 5.48
CA LEU A 45 0.37 6.07 6.85
C LEU A 45 0.43 7.54 7.24
N HIS A 46 1.57 8.20 6.98
CA HIS A 46 1.76 9.61 7.30
C HIS A 46 0.82 10.53 6.51
N ALA A 47 0.52 10.18 5.25
CA ALA A 47 -0.48 10.84 4.42
C ALA A 47 -1.92 10.68 4.93
N GLY A 48 -2.15 9.80 5.93
CA GLY A 48 -3.46 9.59 6.54
C GLY A 48 -4.39 8.71 5.70
N CYS A 49 -3.85 7.78 4.93
CA CYS A 49 -4.63 6.86 4.10
C CYS A 49 -5.46 5.90 4.97
N THR A 50 -6.66 5.55 4.51
CA THR A 50 -7.62 4.71 5.26
C THR A 50 -7.44 3.21 5.06
N SER A 51 -6.84 2.83 3.93
CA SER A 51 -6.48 1.46 3.58
C SER A 51 -5.32 1.51 2.59
N ILE A 52 -4.53 0.45 2.52
CA ILE A 52 -3.39 0.33 1.60
C ILE A 52 -3.67 -0.83 0.65
N TRP A 53 -3.49 -0.60 -0.64
CA TRP A 53 -3.70 -1.59 -1.69
C TRP A 53 -2.39 -1.76 -2.45
N ILE A 54 -1.75 -2.91 -2.26
CA ILE A 54 -0.49 -3.26 -2.91
C ILE A 54 -0.80 -4.12 -4.14
N ILE A 55 -0.46 -3.61 -5.32
CA ILE A 55 -0.74 -4.27 -6.59
C ILE A 55 0.48 -5.10 -6.94
N ALA A 56 0.46 -6.37 -6.56
CA ALA A 56 1.56 -7.32 -6.73
C ALA A 56 1.04 -8.61 -7.35
N ASN A 57 1.79 -9.16 -8.30
CA ASN A 57 1.46 -10.42 -8.94
C ASN A 57 1.59 -11.61 -7.96
N ASP A 58 0.99 -12.75 -8.29
CA ASP A 58 0.89 -13.92 -7.40
C ASP A 58 2.24 -14.56 -7.03
N ASP A 59 3.29 -14.28 -7.80
CA ASP A 59 4.67 -14.70 -7.58
C ASP A 59 5.37 -13.87 -6.50
N VAL A 60 5.14 -12.55 -6.48
CA VAL A 60 5.79 -11.63 -5.55
C VAL A 60 4.97 -11.39 -4.28
N ALA A 61 3.64 -11.42 -4.39
CA ALA A 61 2.72 -11.12 -3.29
C ALA A 61 2.95 -11.96 -2.01
N PRO A 62 3.23 -13.29 -2.08
CA PRO A 62 3.47 -14.08 -0.88
C PRO A 62 4.71 -13.62 -0.09
N LEU A 63 5.79 -13.27 -0.79
CA LEU A 63 7.02 -12.78 -0.19
C LEU A 63 6.80 -11.43 0.50
N ILE A 64 6.12 -10.51 -0.19
CA ILE A 64 5.79 -9.20 0.37
C ILE A 64 4.91 -9.37 1.61
N ARG A 65 3.85 -10.19 1.53
CA ARG A 65 2.93 -10.42 2.64
C ARG A 65 3.62 -11.05 3.84
N HIS A 66 4.58 -11.95 3.63
CA HIS A 66 5.37 -12.52 4.72
C HIS A 66 6.19 -11.44 5.47
N ARG A 67 6.72 -10.45 4.75
CA ARG A 67 7.52 -9.37 5.36
C ARG A 67 6.67 -8.28 6.00
N LEU A 68 5.67 -7.75 5.29
CA LEU A 68 4.84 -6.62 5.73
C LEU A 68 3.67 -7.02 6.63
N GLY A 69 3.10 -8.21 6.44
CA GLY A 69 1.84 -8.60 7.07
C GLY A 69 0.61 -8.00 6.40
N GLU A 70 -0.49 -7.87 7.15
CA GLU A 70 -1.82 -7.47 6.64
C GLU A 70 -2.33 -6.16 7.25
N ILE A 71 -1.64 -5.66 8.27
CA ILE A 71 -2.03 -4.46 9.00
C ILE A 71 -0.78 -3.63 9.19
N ALA A 72 -0.86 -2.36 8.80
CA ALA A 72 0.14 -1.36 9.08
C ALA A 72 -0.29 -0.50 10.28
N THR A 73 0.64 -0.17 11.17
CA THR A 73 0.38 0.70 12.32
C THR A 73 1.33 1.90 12.28
N ASP A 74 0.76 3.08 12.47
CA ASP A 74 1.54 4.31 12.57
C ASP A 74 2.29 4.39 13.92
N ILE A 75 3.61 4.61 13.86
CA ILE A 75 4.49 4.73 15.04
C ILE A 75 4.08 5.94 15.89
N ASP A 76 3.72 7.06 15.25
CA ASP A 76 3.29 8.27 15.98
C ASP A 76 1.99 8.03 16.73
N SER A 77 1.09 7.23 16.16
CA SER A 77 -0.11 6.80 16.84
C SER A 77 0.21 5.97 18.08
N ILE A 78 1.18 5.05 18.01
CA ILE A 78 1.60 4.23 19.16
C ILE A 78 2.18 5.11 20.27
N GLN A 79 3.08 6.04 19.92
CA GLN A 79 3.71 6.94 20.89
C GLN A 79 2.68 7.83 21.60
N ARG A 80 1.72 8.39 20.85
CA ARG A 80 0.61 9.17 21.43
C ARG A 80 -0.33 8.31 22.27
N GLY A 81 -0.53 7.05 21.89
CA GLY A 81 -1.34 6.07 22.60
C GLY A 81 -0.85 5.75 24.02
N HIS A 82 0.45 5.89 24.30
CA HIS A 82 1.00 5.70 25.65
C HIS A 82 0.48 6.71 26.66
N PHE A 83 0.18 7.93 26.23
CA PHE A 83 -0.32 9.01 27.09
C PHE A 83 -1.85 9.18 27.00
N ALA A 84 -2.53 8.31 26.26
CA ALA A 84 -3.96 8.40 26.03
C ALA A 84 -4.76 7.97 27.27
N THR A 85 -5.70 8.83 27.69
CA THR A 85 -6.66 8.55 28.76
C THR A 85 -7.49 7.31 28.43
N TYR A 86 -7.94 6.58 29.46
CA TYR A 86 -8.78 5.39 29.31
C TYR A 86 -9.99 5.66 28.41
N GLY A 87 -10.15 4.86 27.35
CA GLY A 87 -11.25 4.93 26.38
C GLY A 87 -10.95 5.65 25.06
N ALA A 88 -9.79 6.30 24.89
CA ALA A 88 -9.38 6.89 23.61
C ALA A 88 -8.75 5.85 22.67
N THR A 89 -8.90 6.04 21.34
CA THR A 89 -8.25 5.22 20.31
C THR A 89 -6.74 5.35 20.43
N LYS A 90 -6.07 4.26 20.83
CA LYS A 90 -4.63 4.26 21.14
C LYS A 90 -3.74 4.03 19.92
N HIS A 91 -4.23 3.31 18.91
CA HIS A 91 -3.48 2.98 17.70
C HIS A 91 -4.43 3.00 16.50
N ILE A 92 -3.96 3.54 15.39
CA ILE A 92 -4.65 3.50 14.10
C ILE A 92 -4.08 2.31 13.34
N GLU A 93 -4.93 1.30 13.11
CA GLU A 93 -4.62 0.17 12.26
C GLU A 93 -5.15 0.45 10.85
N VAL A 94 -4.25 0.34 9.87
CA VAL A 94 -4.59 0.52 8.45
C VAL A 94 -4.46 -0.84 7.76
N PRO A 95 -5.54 -1.38 7.18
CA PRO A 95 -5.49 -2.68 6.51
C PRO A 95 -4.71 -2.59 5.19
N ILE A 96 -3.94 -3.64 4.91
CA ILE A 96 -3.19 -3.84 3.68
C ILE A 96 -3.86 -4.94 2.85
N TYR A 97 -4.20 -4.63 1.61
CA TYR A 97 -4.78 -5.56 0.65
C TYR A 97 -3.80 -5.83 -0.49
N TYR A 98 -3.56 -7.11 -0.77
CA TYR A 98 -2.72 -7.56 -1.87
C TYR A 98 -3.60 -7.88 -3.08
N VAL A 99 -3.37 -7.21 -4.21
CA VAL A 99 -4.19 -7.34 -5.41
C VAL A 99 -3.35 -7.80 -6.60
N PRO A 100 -3.62 -8.99 -7.15
CA PRO A 100 -2.96 -9.44 -8.36
C PRO A 100 -3.55 -8.80 -9.62
N ILE A 101 -2.66 -8.50 -10.58
CA ILE A 101 -3.09 -8.16 -11.94
C ILE A 101 -3.64 -9.42 -12.60
N LEU A 102 -4.76 -9.26 -13.32
CA LEU A 102 -5.36 -10.35 -14.10
C LEU A 102 -4.32 -10.96 -15.06
N PRO A 103 -4.18 -12.30 -15.12
CA PRO A 103 -3.23 -12.96 -16.02
C PRO A 103 -3.38 -12.56 -17.50
N LYS A 104 -4.59 -12.18 -17.93
CA LYS A 104 -4.86 -11.69 -19.28
C LYS A 104 -4.08 -10.41 -19.62
N HIS A 105 -3.78 -9.58 -18.62
CA HIS A 105 -3.14 -8.28 -18.77
C HIS A 105 -1.63 -8.31 -18.52
N ARG A 106 -1.13 -9.40 -17.93
CA ARG A 106 0.30 -9.62 -17.71
C ARG A 106 1.05 -9.73 -19.03
N ASP A 107 2.25 -9.17 -19.05
CA ASP A 107 3.18 -9.05 -20.19
C ASP A 107 2.57 -8.43 -21.47
N LYS A 108 1.54 -7.60 -21.33
CA LYS A 108 0.82 -7.01 -22.48
C LYS A 108 0.54 -5.53 -22.30
N ILE A 109 -0.18 -5.20 -21.24
CA ILE A 109 -0.58 -3.83 -20.89
C ILE A 109 -0.07 -3.44 -19.51
N ASP A 110 0.43 -4.41 -18.76
CA ASP A 110 1.04 -4.21 -17.46
C ASP A 110 2.31 -3.38 -17.59
N ASN A 111 2.22 -2.21 -17.02
CA ASN A 111 3.32 -1.32 -16.77
C ASN A 111 3.06 -0.67 -15.41
N TYR A 112 4.06 0.04 -14.93
CA TYR A 112 4.02 0.63 -13.60
C TYR A 112 2.83 1.60 -13.39
N ALA A 113 2.48 2.38 -14.42
CA ALA A 113 1.33 3.28 -14.38
C ALA A 113 -0.01 2.52 -14.47
N TRP A 114 -0.09 1.48 -15.30
CA TRP A 114 -1.27 0.62 -15.42
C TRP A 114 -1.58 -0.07 -14.10
N SER A 115 -0.55 -0.50 -13.38
CA SER A 115 -0.67 -1.09 -12.03
C SER A 115 -1.39 -0.14 -11.07
N ALA A 116 -1.05 1.15 -11.08
CA ALA A 116 -1.72 2.15 -10.26
C ALA A 116 -3.20 2.36 -10.66
N ILE A 117 -3.48 2.49 -11.96
CA ILE A 117 -4.86 2.68 -12.45
C ILE A 117 -5.72 1.44 -12.15
N TYR A 118 -5.17 0.25 -12.37
CA TYR A 118 -5.81 -1.02 -12.08
C TYR A 118 -6.14 -1.15 -10.59
N GLY A 119 -5.19 -0.80 -9.72
CA GLY A 119 -5.38 -0.74 -8.27
C GLY A 119 -6.53 0.18 -7.86
N CYS A 120 -6.58 1.40 -8.39
CA CYS A 120 -7.67 2.35 -8.14
C CYS A 120 -9.04 1.74 -8.54
N ASN A 121 -9.11 1.13 -9.73
CA ASN A 121 -10.35 0.54 -10.23
C ASN A 121 -10.81 -0.65 -9.37
N VAL A 122 -9.89 -1.53 -8.98
CA VAL A 122 -10.23 -2.67 -8.10
C VAL A 122 -10.69 -2.20 -6.73
N ALA A 123 -9.96 -1.28 -6.11
CA ALA A 123 -10.33 -0.69 -4.83
C ALA A 123 -11.73 -0.05 -4.89
N TYR A 124 -12.02 0.75 -5.94
CA TYR A 124 -13.33 1.34 -6.16
C TYR A 124 -14.45 0.30 -6.16
N TRP A 125 -14.34 -0.73 -7.00
CA TRP A 125 -15.42 -1.70 -7.18
C TRP A 125 -15.63 -2.58 -5.96
N ILE A 126 -14.56 -2.97 -5.27
CA ILE A 126 -14.66 -3.75 -4.04
C ILE A 126 -15.30 -2.90 -2.93
N MET A 127 -14.81 -1.70 -2.71
CA MET A 127 -15.32 -0.80 -1.67
C MET A 127 -16.77 -0.36 -1.93
N LYS A 128 -17.12 -0.09 -3.19
CA LYS A 128 -18.50 0.22 -3.59
C LYS A 128 -19.47 -0.94 -3.33
N LYS A 129 -19.01 -2.19 -3.47
CA LYS A 129 -19.81 -3.39 -3.12
C LYS A 129 -20.05 -3.51 -1.62
N PHE A 130 -19.12 -3.03 -0.79
CA PHE A 130 -19.31 -3.03 0.67
C PHE A 130 -20.33 -1.98 1.12
N SER A 131 -20.12 -0.70 0.76
CA SER A 131 -21.06 0.37 1.12
C SER A 131 -20.78 1.67 0.35
N LYS A 132 -21.81 2.50 0.21
CA LYS A 132 -21.67 3.87 -0.29
C LYS A 132 -20.77 4.73 0.62
N LEU A 133 -20.77 4.48 1.93
CA LEU A 133 -19.98 5.25 2.90
C LEU A 133 -18.49 4.94 2.86
N VAL A 134 -18.13 3.74 2.38
CA VAL A 134 -16.73 3.31 2.23
C VAL A 134 -16.26 3.44 0.78
N THR A 135 -17.02 4.08 -0.10
CA THR A 135 -16.55 4.33 -1.46
C THR A 135 -15.36 5.33 -1.41
N PRO A 136 -14.28 5.13 -2.18
CA PRO A 136 -13.16 6.07 -2.21
C PRO A 136 -13.59 7.46 -2.69
N ASP A 137 -13.19 8.51 -1.97
CA ASP A 137 -13.36 9.89 -2.41
C ASP A 137 -12.22 10.35 -3.32
N ARG A 138 -11.01 9.86 -3.03
CA ARG A 138 -9.75 10.14 -3.74
C ARG A 138 -8.74 9.04 -3.47
N TYR A 139 -7.69 8.97 -4.29
CA TYR A 139 -6.62 7.98 -4.15
C TYR A 139 -5.30 8.68 -3.82
N TYR A 140 -4.51 8.07 -2.95
CA TYR A 140 -3.10 8.41 -2.77
C TYR A 140 -2.27 7.36 -3.50
N ILE A 141 -1.40 7.76 -4.42
CA ILE A 141 -0.56 6.81 -5.16
C ILE A 141 0.87 7.08 -4.74
N SER A 142 1.52 6.09 -4.15
CA SER A 142 2.95 6.16 -3.83
C SER A 142 3.68 5.00 -4.51
N PHE A 143 4.80 5.34 -5.13
CA PHE A 143 5.60 4.44 -5.94
C PHE A 143 6.84 4.01 -5.13
N PRO A 144 7.06 2.70 -4.89
CA PRO A 144 8.25 2.20 -4.19
C PRO A 144 9.59 2.73 -4.71
N MET A 145 9.72 2.92 -6.02
CA MET A 145 10.94 3.47 -6.63
C MET A 145 11.03 4.99 -6.57
N GLY A 146 9.92 5.68 -6.30
CA GLY A 146 9.84 7.15 -6.22
C GLY A 146 10.03 7.67 -4.81
N MET A 147 10.72 6.92 -3.96
CA MET A 147 10.86 7.19 -2.54
C MET A 147 11.45 8.60 -2.31
N MET A 148 10.78 9.37 -1.46
CA MET A 148 11.31 10.65 -0.97
C MET A 148 12.29 10.41 0.17
N ASP A 149 13.25 11.33 0.37
CA ASP A 149 14.12 11.28 1.55
C ASP A 149 13.24 11.26 2.82
N PRO A 150 13.46 10.30 3.75
CA PRO A 150 12.63 10.11 4.94
C PRO A 150 12.76 11.23 5.97
#